data_AF-A0AAD8S0F5-F1
#
_entry.id   AF-A0AAD8S0F5-F1
#
_cell.length_a   1.000
_cell.length_b   1.000
_cell.length_c   1.000
_cell.angle_alpha   90.00
_cell.angle_beta   90.00
_cell.angle_gamma   90.00
#
_symmetry.space_group_name_H-M   'P 1'
#
loop_
_entity.id
_entity.type
_entity.pdbx_description
1 polymer ?
#
loop_
_entity_poly.entity_id
_entity_poly.type
_entity_poly.pdbx_seq_one_letter_code
_entity_poly.pdbx_strand_id
1 'polypeptide(L)'
;MRPAATAVAATAAALRAAFFAPPIAASRLLPPRRVLLLPLHCLSSSSSSAEPPPLPALMDAQFESFRAQLDGSSALRDRIRAVVSEVESASRAATAALLLVHQPVPLSDVLGKAKLQVEVIKVLYSQLAEILKDCPGQYYRYHGDWRTETQTVVSMLAFTHWLETGGLLTHAEAQEKLGLSSGEFGLDVEDYLTGLCFMSNDFPRYVVNRVTSGDYDCPRKVLSFLTDLHASFRMLNLRNDFLRKKFDGMKYDLRRVEEVFYDVKIRGLVPGESKQEVAQS
;
A
#
# COMPACT_ATOMS: atom_id res chain seq x y z
N MET A 1 -46.84 -38.37 -16.79
CA MET A 1 -46.63 -38.47 -18.25
C MET A 1 -46.04 -37.16 -18.76
N ARG A 2 -44.78 -37.18 -19.21
CA ARG A 2 -44.23 -36.23 -20.22
C ARG A 2 -44.73 -36.70 -21.61
N PRO A 3 -44.78 -35.83 -22.64
CA PRO A 3 -43.62 -35.45 -23.47
C PRO A 3 -43.53 -33.91 -23.65
N ALA A 4 -42.39 -33.22 -23.81
CA ALA A 4 -41.18 -33.34 -24.63
C ALA A 4 -41.28 -32.71 -26.05
N ALA A 5 -40.49 -31.63 -26.23
CA ALA A 5 -39.83 -31.12 -27.46
C ALA A 5 -40.75 -30.57 -28.60
N THR A 6 -40.40 -29.59 -29.46
CA THR A 6 -39.09 -29.10 -29.94
C THR A 6 -39.28 -27.80 -30.74
N ALA A 7 -38.21 -26.97 -30.78
CA ALA A 7 -37.74 -26.17 -31.91
C ALA A 7 -38.59 -25.01 -32.50
N VAL A 8 -38.15 -23.77 -32.28
CA VAL A 8 -38.01 -22.77 -33.36
C VAL A 8 -36.70 -22.02 -33.16
N ALA A 9 -35.68 -22.43 -33.91
CA ALA A 9 -34.51 -21.65 -34.25
C ALA A 9 -34.79 -20.99 -35.60
N ALA A 10 -34.62 -19.67 -35.71
CA ALA A 10 -34.21 -18.93 -36.91
C ALA A 10 -34.62 -17.45 -36.78
N THR A 11 -33.67 -16.59 -36.43
CA THR A 11 -33.40 -15.26 -37.06
C THR A 11 -32.35 -14.51 -36.24
N ALA A 12 -31.12 -15.00 -36.28
CA ALA A 12 -29.94 -14.30 -35.80
C ALA A 12 -28.95 -14.19 -36.98
N ALA A 13 -29.27 -13.33 -37.95
CA ALA A 13 -28.37 -12.91 -39.01
C ALA A 13 -28.87 -11.58 -39.58
N ALA A 14 -27.93 -10.66 -39.80
CA ALA A 14 -28.10 -9.33 -40.39
C ALA A 14 -28.60 -8.20 -39.46
N LEU A 15 -27.68 -7.64 -38.66
CA LEU A 15 -27.47 -6.18 -38.50
C LEU A 15 -26.49 -5.93 -37.35
N ARG A 16 -25.18 -5.94 -37.65
CA ARG A 16 -24.12 -5.21 -36.90
C ARG A 16 -22.76 -5.43 -37.56
N ALA A 17 -22.59 -4.84 -38.73
CA ALA A 17 -21.29 -4.58 -39.34
C ALA A 17 -21.24 -3.08 -39.64
N ALA A 18 -20.79 -2.27 -38.66
CA ALA A 18 -20.30 -0.92 -38.89
C ALA A 18 -19.62 -0.38 -37.62
N PHE A 19 -18.39 0.11 -37.78
CA PHE A 19 -17.64 1.00 -36.87
C PHE A 19 -17.04 0.41 -35.58
N PHE A 20 -15.96 -0.36 -35.74
CA PHE A 20 -14.84 -0.29 -34.81
C PHE A 20 -13.86 0.78 -35.31
N ALA A 21 -13.79 1.92 -34.61
CA ALA A 21 -12.72 2.90 -34.76
C ALA A 21 -12.17 3.21 -33.35
N PRO A 22 -10.86 3.03 -33.09
CA PRO A 22 -10.26 3.42 -31.81
C PRO A 22 -9.99 4.93 -31.77
N PRO A 23 -9.93 5.54 -30.57
CA PRO A 23 -9.74 6.97 -30.42
C PRO A 23 -8.30 7.39 -30.72
N ILE A 24 -8.19 8.54 -31.40
CA ILE A 24 -6.94 9.20 -31.78
C ILE A 24 -6.24 9.71 -30.51
N ALA A 25 -5.10 9.10 -30.19
CA ALA A 25 -4.19 9.61 -29.16
C ALA A 25 -3.33 10.75 -29.74
N ALA A 26 -3.55 11.97 -29.26
CA ALA A 26 -2.71 13.12 -29.54
C ALA A 26 -1.35 12.96 -28.85
N SER A 27 -0.39 12.33 -29.52
CA SER A 27 1.01 12.32 -29.10
C SER A 27 1.63 13.68 -29.41
N ARG A 28 1.93 14.46 -28.36
CA ARG A 28 2.76 15.67 -28.46
C ARG A 28 4.15 15.25 -28.93
N LEU A 29 4.52 15.71 -30.13
CA LEU A 29 5.84 15.55 -30.72
C LEU A 29 6.89 16.22 -29.83
N LEU A 30 7.74 15.40 -29.20
CA LEU A 30 9.04 15.84 -28.68
C LEU A 30 9.99 15.99 -29.89
N PRO A 31 10.82 17.05 -29.95
CA PRO A 31 11.75 17.22 -31.06
C PRO A 31 12.86 16.17 -31.00
N PRO A 32 13.45 15.77 -32.15
CA PRO A 32 14.55 14.81 -32.16
C PRO A 32 15.77 15.45 -31.50
N ARG A 33 16.35 14.75 -30.51
CA ARG A 33 17.67 15.10 -29.95
C ARG A 33 18.69 15.08 -31.10
N ARG A 34 19.28 16.25 -31.39
CA ARG A 34 20.45 16.37 -32.28
C ARG A 34 21.59 15.53 -31.70
N VAL A 35 21.91 14.41 -32.34
CA VAL A 35 23.18 13.71 -32.13
C VAL A 35 24.26 14.60 -32.74
N LEU A 36 25.12 15.15 -31.88
CA LEU A 36 26.29 15.91 -32.30
C LEU A 36 27.31 14.90 -32.86
N LEU A 37 27.41 14.79 -34.19
CA LEU A 37 28.48 14.06 -34.86
C LEU A 37 29.80 14.81 -34.62
N LEU A 38 30.72 14.25 -33.84
CA LEU A 38 32.10 14.72 -33.78
C LEU A 38 32.85 14.36 -35.08
N PRO A 39 33.83 15.18 -35.52
CA PRO A 39 34.59 14.91 -36.73
C PRO A 39 35.62 13.81 -36.47
N LEU A 40 35.57 12.75 -37.27
CA LEU A 40 36.59 11.72 -37.36
C LEU A 40 37.85 12.31 -38.01
N HIS A 41 38.87 12.60 -37.19
CA HIS A 41 40.22 12.82 -37.70
C HIS A 41 40.86 11.47 -38.03
N CYS A 42 41.23 11.30 -39.30
CA CYS A 42 42.13 10.26 -39.78
C CYS A 42 43.46 10.31 -39.02
N LEU A 43 43.82 9.21 -38.35
CA LEU A 43 45.22 8.87 -38.09
C LEU A 43 45.49 7.48 -38.68
N SER A 44 46.48 7.46 -39.56
CA SER A 44 46.96 6.29 -40.27
C SER A 44 47.75 5.35 -39.35
N SER A 45 47.34 4.09 -39.35
CA SER A 45 48.14 2.86 -39.36
C SER A 45 49.31 2.70 -38.36
N SER A 46 49.06 1.85 -37.35
CA SER A 46 49.98 0.77 -36.96
C SER A 46 49.17 -0.52 -36.84
N SER A 47 49.60 -1.55 -37.55
CA SER A 47 48.94 -2.84 -37.76
C SER A 47 48.85 -3.71 -36.51
N SER A 48 47.64 -3.95 -36.03
CA SER A 48 47.22 -5.22 -35.44
C SER A 48 45.88 -5.58 -36.07
N SER A 49 45.90 -6.49 -37.03
CA SER A 49 44.72 -7.02 -37.71
C SER A 49 43.93 -7.90 -36.74
N ALA A 50 43.09 -7.29 -35.91
CA ALA A 50 41.98 -7.99 -35.28
C ALA A 50 40.79 -7.87 -36.24
N GLU A 51 40.47 -8.97 -36.94
CA GLU A 51 39.18 -9.10 -37.61
C GLU A 51 38.07 -8.78 -36.59
N PRO A 52 37.04 -7.99 -36.95
CA PRO A 52 35.90 -7.80 -36.06
C PRO A 52 35.31 -9.18 -35.74
N PRO A 53 34.96 -9.45 -34.46
CA PRO A 53 34.50 -10.77 -34.07
C PRO A 53 33.31 -11.18 -34.94
N PRO A 54 33.24 -12.45 -35.37
CA PRO A 54 32.16 -12.92 -36.21
C PRO A 54 30.81 -12.66 -35.52
N LEU A 55 29.79 -12.29 -36.29
CA LEU A 55 28.46 -11.88 -35.78
C LEU A 55 27.91 -12.79 -34.66
N PRO A 56 28.05 -14.12 -34.70
CA PRO A 56 27.67 -15.01 -33.59
C PRO A 56 28.41 -14.72 -32.28
N ALA A 57 29.72 -14.48 -32.32
CA ALA A 57 30.53 -14.19 -31.12
C ALA A 57 30.15 -12.84 -30.49
N LEU A 58 29.75 -11.85 -31.30
CA LEU A 58 29.23 -10.58 -30.80
C LEU A 58 27.87 -10.77 -30.10
N MET A 59 26.99 -11.58 -30.67
CA MET A 59 25.70 -11.93 -30.06
C MET A 59 25.90 -12.69 -28.75
N ASP A 60 26.76 -13.71 -28.74
CA ASP A 60 27.07 -14.49 -27.54
C ASP A 60 27.59 -13.60 -26.41
N ALA A 61 28.54 -12.71 -26.70
CA ALA A 61 29.06 -11.76 -25.72
C ALA A 61 27.97 -10.82 -25.17
N GLN A 62 27.06 -10.34 -26.02
CA GLN A 62 25.95 -9.48 -25.61
C GLN A 62 24.97 -10.24 -24.69
N PHE A 63 24.59 -11.46 -25.05
CA PHE A 63 23.66 -12.27 -24.27
C PHE A 63 24.27 -12.80 -22.97
N GLU A 64 25.59 -13.04 -22.93
CA GLU A 64 26.30 -13.36 -21.69
C GLU A 64 26.28 -12.16 -20.72
N SER A 65 26.47 -10.95 -21.24
CA SER A 65 26.32 -9.72 -20.42
C SER A 65 24.89 -9.55 -19.89
N PHE A 66 23.87 -9.82 -20.71
CA PHE A 66 22.48 -9.79 -20.24
C PHE A 66 22.21 -10.86 -19.18
N ARG A 67 22.74 -12.07 -19.34
CA ARG A 67 22.62 -13.13 -18.33
C ARG A 67 23.21 -12.68 -16.99
N ALA A 68 24.45 -12.18 -16.99
CA ALA A 68 25.11 -11.69 -15.78
C ALA A 68 24.31 -10.57 -15.07
N GLN A 69 23.71 -9.65 -15.84
CA GLN A 69 22.85 -8.60 -15.28
C GLN A 69 21.55 -9.15 -14.66
N LEU A 70 20.93 -10.14 -15.31
CA LEU A 70 19.72 -10.79 -14.79
C LEU A 70 20.02 -11.60 -13.53
N ASP A 71 21.12 -12.34 -13.51
CA ASP A 71 21.56 -13.12 -12.36
C ASP A 71 21.84 -12.22 -11.15
N GLY A 72 22.56 -11.10 -11.36
CA GLY A 72 22.79 -10.10 -10.31
C GLY A 72 21.48 -9.49 -9.78
N SER A 73 20.54 -9.18 -10.67
CA SER A 73 19.21 -8.69 -10.28
C SER A 73 18.39 -9.75 -9.54
N SER A 74 18.55 -11.04 -9.86
CA SER A 74 17.87 -12.13 -9.16
C SER A 74 18.42 -12.30 -7.75
N ALA A 75 19.75 -12.36 -7.61
CA ALA A 75 20.43 -12.47 -6.33
C ALA A 75 20.05 -11.31 -5.39
N LEU A 76 19.94 -10.08 -5.91
CA LEU A 76 19.46 -8.94 -5.13
C LEU A 76 18.01 -9.12 -4.65
N ARG A 77 17.10 -9.59 -5.52
CA ARG A 77 15.71 -9.87 -5.11
C ARG A 77 15.64 -10.95 -4.05
N ASP A 78 16.48 -11.97 -4.11
CA ASP A 78 16.50 -13.04 -3.11
C ASP A 78 16.93 -12.52 -1.74
N ARG A 79 17.94 -11.63 -1.68
CA ARG A 79 18.32 -10.93 -0.43
C ARG A 79 17.18 -10.06 0.12
N ILE A 80 16.49 -9.31 -0.76
CA ILE A 80 15.34 -8.46 -0.38
C ILE A 80 14.23 -9.32 0.20
N ARG A 81 13.82 -10.39 -0.51
CA ARG A 81 12.74 -11.29 -0.06
C ARG A 81 13.05 -11.98 1.26
N ALA A 82 14.32 -12.32 1.52
CA ALA A 82 14.73 -12.87 2.80
C ALA A 82 14.40 -11.91 3.95
N VAL A 83 14.76 -10.62 3.82
CA VAL A 83 14.42 -9.60 4.83
C VAL A 83 12.92 -9.36 4.91
N VAL A 84 12.23 -9.26 3.77
CA VAL A 84 10.77 -9.03 3.73
C VAL A 84 9.99 -10.16 4.40
N SER A 85 10.43 -11.41 4.28
CA SER A 85 9.79 -12.55 4.97
C SER A 85 9.89 -12.43 6.48
N GLU A 86 11.00 -11.93 7.01
CA GLU A 86 11.15 -11.63 8.43
C GLU A 86 10.28 -10.44 8.87
N VAL A 87 10.16 -9.40 8.02
CA VAL A 87 9.25 -8.27 8.26
C VAL A 87 7.80 -8.76 8.34
N GLU A 88 7.41 -9.66 7.44
CA GLU A 88 6.09 -10.29 7.44
C GLU A 88 5.85 -11.13 8.70
N SER A 89 6.86 -11.87 9.17
CA SER A 89 6.78 -12.62 10.42
C SER A 89 6.55 -11.71 11.62
N ALA A 90 7.35 -10.65 11.77
CA ALA A 90 7.22 -9.68 12.84
C ALA A 90 5.91 -8.90 12.78
N SER A 91 5.46 -8.50 11.57
CA SER A 91 4.21 -7.77 11.38
C SER A 91 2.97 -8.64 11.69
N ARG A 92 3.01 -9.95 11.38
CA ARG A 92 1.97 -10.90 11.80
C ARG A 92 1.93 -11.06 13.31
N ALA A 93 3.09 -11.18 13.97
CA ALA A 93 3.16 -11.27 15.43
C ALA A 93 2.59 -10.02 16.11
N ALA A 94 2.90 -8.84 15.58
CA ALA A 94 2.38 -7.58 16.09
C ALA A 94 0.88 -7.41 15.84
N THR A 95 0.40 -7.79 14.65
CA THR A 95 -1.04 -7.83 14.34
C THR A 95 -1.79 -8.77 15.28
N ALA A 96 -1.23 -9.97 15.54
CA ALA A 96 -1.80 -10.92 16.49
C ALA A 96 -1.87 -10.35 17.91
N ALA A 97 -0.87 -9.56 18.33
CA ALA A 97 -0.93 -8.83 19.59
C ALA A 97 -2.06 -7.79 19.58
N LEU A 98 -2.18 -6.97 18.53
CA LEU A 98 -3.22 -5.94 18.42
C LEU A 98 -4.64 -6.51 18.41
N LEU A 99 -4.87 -7.72 17.87
CA LEU A 99 -6.18 -8.38 17.91
C LEU A 99 -6.69 -8.61 19.35
N LEU A 100 -5.81 -8.62 20.36
CA LEU A 100 -6.18 -8.73 21.77
C LEU A 100 -6.92 -7.48 22.28
N VAL A 101 -6.90 -6.36 21.54
CA VAL A 101 -7.67 -5.16 21.89
C VAL A 101 -9.19 -5.42 21.92
N HIS A 102 -9.64 -6.50 21.29
CA HIS A 102 -11.03 -6.96 21.29
C HIS A 102 -11.39 -7.86 22.48
N GLN A 103 -10.42 -8.17 23.35
CA GLN A 103 -10.57 -9.01 24.53
C GLN A 103 -10.43 -8.17 25.80
N PRO A 104 -10.87 -8.66 26.98
CA PRO A 104 -10.72 -7.95 28.25
C PRO A 104 -9.27 -8.00 28.76
N VAL A 105 -8.33 -7.50 27.96
CA VAL A 105 -6.89 -7.42 28.24
C VAL A 105 -6.52 -5.93 28.41
N PRO A 106 -5.66 -5.57 29.38
CA PRO A 106 -5.19 -4.20 29.54
C PRO A 106 -4.53 -3.69 28.25
N LEU A 107 -4.90 -2.48 27.82
CA LEU A 107 -4.36 -1.87 26.61
C LEU A 107 -2.82 -1.72 26.67
N SER A 108 -2.26 -1.48 27.85
CA SER A 108 -0.80 -1.42 28.08
C SER A 108 -0.09 -2.69 27.62
N ASP A 109 -0.68 -3.86 27.87
CA ASP A 109 -0.05 -5.15 27.59
C ASP A 109 -0.11 -5.45 26.09
N VAL A 110 -1.22 -5.08 25.45
CA VAL A 110 -1.42 -5.14 24.00
C VAL A 110 -0.38 -4.27 23.28
N LEU A 111 -0.29 -3.00 23.68
CA LEU A 111 0.63 -2.03 23.09
C LEU A 111 2.09 -2.41 23.37
N GLY A 112 2.40 -2.92 24.57
CA GLY A 112 3.74 -3.39 24.91
C GLY A 112 4.23 -4.49 23.97
N LYS A 113 3.39 -5.50 23.70
CA LYS A 113 3.71 -6.58 22.76
C LYS A 113 3.88 -6.07 21.32
N ALA A 114 3.01 -5.17 20.87
CA ALA A 114 3.11 -4.57 19.54
C ALA A 114 4.41 -3.76 19.38
N LYS A 115 4.76 -2.92 20.38
CA LYS A 115 5.99 -2.11 20.36
C LYS A 115 7.27 -2.94 20.31
N LEU A 116 7.32 -4.09 20.98
CA LEU A 116 8.47 -4.98 20.88
C LEU A 116 8.71 -5.44 19.44
N GLN A 117 7.64 -5.72 18.69
CA GLN A 117 7.76 -6.08 17.27
C GLN A 117 8.10 -4.88 16.39
N VAL A 118 7.65 -3.67 16.75
CA VAL A 118 8.04 -2.43 16.04
C VAL A 118 9.55 -2.23 16.06
N GLU A 119 10.22 -2.49 17.20
CA GLU A 119 11.69 -2.40 17.27
C GLU A 119 12.38 -3.45 16.38
N VAL A 120 11.84 -4.67 16.29
CA VAL A 120 12.33 -5.70 15.37
C VAL A 120 12.17 -5.24 13.90
N ILE A 121 10.99 -4.75 13.55
CA ILE A 121 10.66 -4.26 12.21
C ILE A 121 11.60 -3.10 11.83
N LYS A 122 11.88 -2.17 12.74
CA LYS A 122 12.83 -1.07 12.52
C LYS A 122 14.23 -1.55 12.16
N VAL A 123 14.73 -2.59 12.84
CA VAL A 123 16.03 -3.21 12.50
C VAL A 123 15.98 -3.84 11.11
N LEU A 124 14.90 -4.54 10.76
CA LEU A 124 14.74 -5.17 9.44
C LEU A 124 14.67 -4.15 8.30
N TYR A 125 13.96 -3.03 8.49
CA TYR A 125 13.97 -1.93 7.51
C TYR A 125 15.34 -1.29 7.36
N SER A 126 16.12 -1.21 8.44
CA SER A 126 17.51 -0.76 8.37
C SER A 126 18.36 -1.73 7.53
N GLN A 127 18.19 -3.05 7.70
CA GLN A 127 18.86 -4.05 6.85
C GLN A 127 18.43 -3.94 5.37
N LEU A 128 17.14 -3.73 5.11
CA LEU A 128 16.64 -3.52 3.76
C LEU A 128 17.24 -2.25 3.13
N ALA A 129 17.37 -1.18 3.91
CA ALA A 129 18.04 0.05 3.48
C ALA A 129 19.50 -0.19 3.11
N GLU A 130 20.24 -0.99 3.90
CA GLU A 130 21.63 -1.37 3.59
C GLU A 130 21.74 -2.16 2.28
N ILE A 131 20.84 -3.12 2.04
CA ILE A 131 20.81 -3.90 0.79
C ILE A 131 20.64 -2.97 -0.42
N LEU A 132 19.82 -1.93 -0.30
CA LEU A 132 19.54 -1.01 -1.39
C LEU A 132 20.66 -0.01 -1.68
N LYS A 133 21.64 0.15 -0.77
CA LYS A 133 22.86 0.93 -1.05
C LYS A 133 23.69 0.31 -2.18
N ASP A 134 23.59 -1.00 -2.39
CA ASP A 134 24.25 -1.70 -3.51
C ASP A 134 23.68 -1.28 -4.88
N CYS A 135 22.50 -0.64 -4.93
CA CYS A 135 21.80 -0.27 -6.16
C CYS A 135 21.19 1.14 -6.10
N PRO A 136 22.02 2.21 -6.07
CA PRO A 136 21.53 3.59 -5.98
C PRO A 136 20.60 3.93 -7.14
N GLY A 137 19.52 4.66 -6.85
CA GLY A 137 18.52 5.08 -7.84
C GLY A 137 17.57 3.98 -8.34
N GLN A 138 17.65 2.75 -7.82
CA GLN A 138 16.80 1.63 -8.24
C GLN A 138 15.66 1.31 -7.26
N TYR A 139 15.32 2.22 -6.33
CA TYR A 139 14.25 2.04 -5.34
C TYR A 139 12.96 1.45 -5.96
N TYR A 140 12.39 2.13 -6.96
CA TYR A 140 11.13 1.72 -7.57
C TYR A 140 11.21 0.47 -8.46
N ARG A 141 12.42 0.02 -8.83
CA ARG A 141 12.61 -1.24 -9.57
C ARG A 141 12.29 -2.46 -8.70
N TYR A 142 12.59 -2.35 -7.41
CA TYR A 142 12.44 -3.42 -6.42
C TYR A 142 11.32 -3.15 -5.41
N HIS A 143 10.78 -1.93 -5.34
CA HIS A 143 9.73 -1.51 -4.41
C HIS A 143 8.56 -2.49 -4.28
N GLY A 144 8.13 -3.08 -5.39
CA GLY A 144 7.05 -4.07 -5.39
C GLY A 144 7.33 -5.32 -4.54
N ASP A 145 8.59 -5.63 -4.21
CA ASP A 145 8.98 -6.78 -3.40
C ASP A 145 8.74 -6.57 -1.89
N TRP A 146 8.59 -5.34 -1.39
CA TRP A 146 8.29 -5.02 0.03
C TRP A 146 7.07 -4.12 0.23
N ARG A 147 6.47 -3.65 -0.86
CA ARG A 147 5.37 -2.69 -0.85
C ARG A 147 4.20 -3.15 0.01
N THR A 148 3.74 -4.38 -0.20
CA THR A 148 2.55 -4.93 0.48
C THR A 148 2.76 -4.98 1.99
N GLU A 149 3.92 -5.48 2.41
CA GLU A 149 4.32 -5.62 3.80
C GLU A 149 4.46 -4.25 4.46
N THR A 150 4.99 -3.27 3.73
CA THR A 150 5.07 -1.88 4.22
C THR A 150 3.70 -1.27 4.47
N GLN A 151 2.74 -1.48 3.58
CA GLN A 151 1.36 -1.03 3.78
C GLN A 151 0.73 -1.67 5.02
N THR A 152 0.96 -2.97 5.26
CA THR A 152 0.50 -3.67 6.46
C THR A 152 1.18 -3.15 7.73
N VAL A 153 2.50 -2.93 7.70
CA VAL A 153 3.25 -2.37 8.82
C VAL A 153 2.75 -0.96 9.15
N VAL A 154 2.54 -0.09 8.16
CA VAL A 154 1.98 1.25 8.40
C VAL A 154 0.58 1.15 9.02
N SER A 155 -0.28 0.27 8.52
CA SER A 155 -1.62 0.05 9.10
C SER A 155 -1.55 -0.27 10.59
N MET A 156 -0.68 -1.22 10.96
CA MET A 156 -0.45 -1.63 12.33
C MET A 156 0.14 -0.49 13.19
N LEU A 157 1.12 0.26 12.67
CA LEU A 157 1.69 1.42 13.37
C LEU A 157 0.65 2.52 13.60
N ALA A 158 -0.17 2.81 12.59
CA ALA A 158 -1.21 3.82 12.67
C ALA A 158 -2.30 3.42 13.67
N PHE A 159 -2.72 2.15 13.67
CA PHE A 159 -3.69 1.65 14.65
C PHE A 159 -3.13 1.71 16.08
N THR A 160 -1.87 1.31 16.26
CA THR A 160 -1.17 1.41 17.55
C THR A 160 -1.12 2.86 18.03
N HIS A 161 -0.74 3.80 17.17
CA HIS A 161 -0.69 5.22 17.50
C HIS A 161 -2.08 5.77 17.87
N TRP A 162 -3.11 5.43 17.10
CA TRP A 162 -4.47 5.87 17.39
C TRP A 162 -4.97 5.34 18.75
N LEU A 163 -4.66 4.09 19.09
CA LEU A 163 -5.01 3.53 20.40
C LEU A 163 -4.34 4.29 21.57
N GLU A 164 -3.18 4.91 21.33
CA GLU A 164 -2.44 5.67 22.34
C GLU A 164 -2.89 7.13 22.45
N THR A 165 -3.11 7.78 21.30
CA THR A 165 -3.27 9.25 21.24
C THR A 165 -4.67 9.68 20.80
N GLY A 166 -5.43 8.79 20.15
CA GLY A 166 -6.66 9.11 19.42
C GLY A 166 -6.42 9.92 18.12
N GLY A 167 -5.16 10.15 17.74
CA GLY A 167 -4.76 10.99 16.62
C GLY A 167 -4.30 10.22 15.38
N LEU A 168 -3.95 10.98 14.35
CA LEU A 168 -3.37 10.45 13.12
C LEU A 168 -1.85 10.29 13.29
N LEU A 169 -1.33 9.09 13.05
CA LEU A 169 0.11 8.89 12.86
C LEU A 169 0.54 9.61 11.58
N THR A 170 1.33 10.67 11.69
CA THR A 170 1.82 11.42 10.53
C THR A 170 2.83 10.60 9.73
N HIS A 171 3.02 10.96 8.44
CA HIS A 171 4.02 10.30 7.58
C HIS A 171 5.43 10.38 8.16
N ALA A 172 5.81 11.53 8.73
CA ALA A 172 7.11 11.73 9.35
C ALA A 172 7.31 10.84 10.59
N GLU A 173 6.31 10.73 11.47
CA GLU A 173 6.37 9.84 12.64
C GLU A 173 6.40 8.37 12.22
N ALA A 174 5.68 7.98 11.17
CA ALA A 174 5.73 6.63 10.62
C ALA A 174 7.14 6.31 10.11
N GLN A 175 7.75 7.24 9.38
CA GLN A 175 9.11 7.12 8.87
C GLN A 175 10.13 7.00 10.02
N GLU A 176 9.97 7.77 11.09
CA GLU A 176 10.81 7.70 12.28
C GLU A 176 10.68 6.35 13.00
N LYS A 177 9.45 5.86 13.18
CA LYS A 177 9.19 4.54 13.79
C LYS A 177 9.82 3.39 12.99
N LEU A 178 9.92 3.52 11.68
CA LEU A 178 10.59 2.56 10.80
C LEU A 178 12.11 2.75 10.73
N GLY A 179 12.66 3.82 11.31
CA GLY A 179 14.09 4.13 11.24
C GLY A 179 14.54 4.67 9.87
N LEU A 180 13.63 5.27 9.11
CA LEU A 180 13.83 5.69 7.72
C LEU A 180 14.06 7.21 7.55
N SER A 181 14.31 7.96 8.62
CA SER A 181 14.33 9.43 8.59
C SER A 181 15.59 10.07 7.98
N SER A 182 16.67 9.31 7.77
CA SER A 182 18.01 9.87 7.53
C SER A 182 18.71 9.37 6.25
N GLY A 183 17.98 8.79 5.30
CA GLY A 183 18.58 8.18 4.10
C GLY A 183 17.79 8.37 2.80
N GLU A 184 18.36 7.90 1.68
CA GLU A 184 17.67 7.87 0.38
C GLU A 184 16.50 6.86 0.36
N PHE A 185 16.54 5.87 1.25
CA PHE A 185 15.47 4.89 1.43
C PHE A 185 14.45 5.44 2.44
N GLY A 186 13.31 5.92 1.92
CA GLY A 186 12.22 6.51 2.70
C GLY A 186 10.92 5.74 2.58
N LEU A 187 9.93 6.14 3.39
CA LEU A 187 8.57 5.61 3.31
C LEU A 187 7.82 6.27 2.15
N ASP A 188 7.38 5.48 1.16
CA ASP A 188 6.59 6.00 0.05
C ASP A 188 5.23 6.54 0.53
N VAL A 189 4.80 7.67 -0.06
CA VAL A 189 3.56 8.36 0.34
C VAL A 189 2.33 7.50 0.01
N GLU A 190 2.32 6.79 -1.12
CA GLU A 190 1.19 5.93 -1.50
C GLU A 190 1.06 4.73 -0.55
N ASP A 191 2.19 4.18 -0.08
CA ASP A 191 2.19 3.09 0.89
C ASP A 191 1.68 3.54 2.25
N TYR A 192 2.08 4.74 2.69
CA TYR A 192 1.55 5.33 3.90
C TYR A 192 0.03 5.54 3.83
N LEU A 193 -0.46 6.18 2.77
CA LEU A 193 -1.89 6.43 2.56
C LEU A 193 -2.69 5.11 2.46
N THR A 194 -2.14 4.12 1.77
CA THR A 194 -2.75 2.79 1.68
C THR A 194 -2.84 2.11 3.04
N GLY A 195 -1.78 2.20 3.85
CA GLY A 195 -1.77 1.70 5.22
C GLY A 195 -2.85 2.35 6.10
N LEU A 196 -3.10 3.65 5.96
CA LEU A 196 -4.21 4.32 6.65
C LEU A 196 -5.59 3.80 6.21
N CYS A 197 -5.77 3.47 4.92
CA CYS A 197 -6.98 2.82 4.45
C CYS A 197 -7.15 1.41 5.02
N PHE A 198 -6.06 0.66 5.25
CA PHE A 198 -6.14 -0.66 5.87
C PHE A 198 -6.51 -0.55 7.35
N MET A 199 -5.94 0.42 8.06
CA MET A 199 -6.29 0.69 9.47
C MET A 199 -7.78 0.97 9.62
N SER A 200 -8.43 1.61 8.64
CA SER A 200 -9.86 1.91 8.75
C SER A 200 -10.73 0.64 8.90
N ASN A 201 -10.26 -0.48 8.36
CA ASN A 201 -10.99 -1.74 8.37
C ASN A 201 -11.07 -2.40 9.76
N ASP A 202 -10.18 -2.04 10.69
CA ASP A 202 -10.17 -2.59 12.05
C ASP A 202 -11.19 -1.88 12.98
N PHE A 203 -11.56 -0.63 12.66
CA PHE A 203 -12.42 0.18 13.51
C PHE A 203 -13.84 -0.35 13.71
N PRO A 204 -14.59 -0.82 12.68
CA PRO A 204 -15.94 -1.33 12.90
C PRO A 204 -15.99 -2.45 13.94
N ARG A 205 -15.07 -3.41 13.85
CA ARG A 205 -14.96 -4.51 14.84
C ARG A 205 -14.54 -3.99 16.20
N TYR A 206 -13.57 -3.07 16.23
CA TYR A 206 -13.11 -2.46 17.47
C TYR A 206 -14.25 -1.77 18.21
N VAL A 207 -15.00 -0.89 17.55
CA VAL A 207 -16.09 -0.12 18.12
C VAL A 207 -17.18 -1.01 18.70
N VAL A 208 -17.62 -2.04 17.97
CA VAL A 208 -18.62 -3.00 18.46
C VAL A 208 -18.16 -3.65 19.77
N ASN A 209 -16.93 -4.15 19.81
CA ASN A 209 -16.39 -4.85 21.00
C ASN A 209 -16.21 -3.90 22.19
N ARG A 210 -15.87 -2.63 21.94
CA ARG A 210 -15.77 -1.60 22.99
C ARG A 210 -17.14 -1.28 23.59
N VAL A 211 -18.17 -1.14 22.77
CA VAL A 211 -19.56 -0.95 23.22
C VAL A 211 -20.06 -2.17 24.00
N THR A 212 -19.76 -3.38 23.54
CA THR A 212 -20.08 -4.62 24.29
C THR A 212 -19.40 -4.67 25.65
N SER A 213 -18.22 -4.06 25.78
CA SER A 213 -17.46 -3.94 27.02
C SER A 213 -17.87 -2.73 27.89
N GLY A 214 -18.91 -1.99 27.50
CA GLY A 214 -19.44 -0.84 28.26
C GLY A 214 -18.78 0.51 27.95
N ASP A 215 -17.87 0.59 26.99
CA ASP A 215 -17.26 1.84 26.54
C ASP A 215 -18.10 2.48 25.43
N TYR A 216 -19.09 3.27 25.85
CA TYR A 216 -20.04 3.96 24.96
C TYR A 216 -19.51 5.27 24.35
N ASP A 217 -18.36 5.77 24.81
CA ASP A 217 -17.73 6.96 24.25
C ASP A 217 -16.81 6.63 23.05
N CYS A 218 -16.28 5.40 23.01
CA CYS A 218 -15.43 4.92 21.91
C CYS A 218 -16.03 5.12 20.49
N PRO A 219 -17.30 4.76 20.19
CA PRO A 219 -17.87 4.98 18.86
C PRO A 219 -17.80 6.44 18.40
N ARG A 220 -18.03 7.40 19.32
CA ARG A 220 -17.97 8.84 19.03
C ARG A 220 -16.56 9.27 18.62
N LYS A 221 -15.54 8.82 19.38
CA LYS A 221 -14.13 9.12 19.11
C LYS A 221 -13.69 8.57 17.75
N VAL A 222 -14.02 7.30 17.47
CA VAL A 222 -13.68 6.64 16.21
C VAL A 222 -14.41 7.29 15.03
N LEU A 223 -15.70 7.59 15.18
CA LEU A 223 -16.49 8.24 14.12
C LEU A 223 -15.92 9.61 13.76
N SER A 224 -15.55 10.42 14.76
CA SER A 224 -14.91 11.73 14.55
C SER A 224 -13.63 11.55 13.75
N PHE A 225 -12.74 10.67 14.20
CA PHE A 225 -11.46 10.41 13.54
C PHE A 225 -11.63 9.93 12.08
N LEU A 226 -12.51 8.95 11.83
CA LEU A 226 -12.76 8.44 10.49
C LEU A 226 -13.39 9.48 9.57
N THR A 227 -14.23 10.37 10.11
CA THR A 227 -14.84 11.47 9.34
C THR A 227 -13.77 12.45 8.88
N ASP A 228 -12.88 12.87 9.79
CA ASP A 228 -11.78 13.78 9.49
C ASP A 228 -10.76 13.16 8.54
N LEU A 229 -10.45 11.88 8.73
CA LEU A 229 -9.58 11.12 7.84
C LEU A 229 -10.18 11.03 6.42
N HIS A 230 -11.45 10.65 6.31
CA HIS A 230 -12.15 10.56 5.02
C HIS A 230 -12.23 11.93 4.33
N ALA A 231 -12.50 13.00 5.07
CA ALA A 231 -12.48 14.37 4.55
C ALA A 231 -11.08 14.75 4.02
N SER A 232 -10.02 14.36 4.74
CA SER A 232 -8.63 14.60 4.33
C SER A 232 -8.27 13.88 3.03
N PHE A 233 -8.68 12.62 2.88
CA PHE A 233 -8.50 11.88 1.64
C PHE A 233 -9.27 12.50 0.46
N ARG A 234 -10.44 13.11 0.71
CA ARG A 234 -11.20 13.82 -0.34
C ARG A 234 -10.49 15.06 -0.89
N MET A 235 -9.55 15.64 -0.15
CA MET A 235 -8.72 16.74 -0.64
C MET A 235 -7.68 16.27 -1.67
N LEU A 236 -7.41 14.95 -1.73
CA LEU A 236 -6.44 14.37 -2.65
C LEU A 236 -7.09 14.05 -4.00
N ASN A 237 -6.43 14.43 -5.08
CA ASN A 237 -6.85 14.06 -6.44
C ASN A 237 -6.28 12.68 -6.83
N LEU A 238 -6.82 11.62 -6.22
CA LEU A 238 -6.35 10.25 -6.44
C LEU A 238 -6.67 9.77 -7.87
N ARG A 239 -5.68 9.18 -8.52
CA ARG A 239 -5.85 8.49 -9.80
C ARG A 239 -6.67 7.21 -9.60
N ASN A 240 -7.34 6.73 -10.65
CA ASN A 240 -8.13 5.49 -10.58
C ASN A 240 -7.24 4.23 -10.54
N ASP A 241 -6.68 3.95 -9.37
CA ASP A 241 -5.73 2.87 -9.11
C ASP A 241 -6.08 2.08 -7.82
N PHE A 242 -5.11 1.37 -7.26
CA PHE A 242 -5.29 0.57 -6.05
C PHE A 242 -5.63 1.43 -4.82
N LEU A 243 -4.92 2.54 -4.61
CA LEU A 243 -5.15 3.43 -3.47
C LEU A 243 -6.57 4.01 -3.53
N ARG A 244 -7.02 4.44 -4.72
CA ARG A 244 -8.40 4.91 -4.90
C ARG A 244 -9.44 3.86 -4.53
N LYS A 245 -9.26 2.61 -4.97
CA LYS A 245 -10.17 1.51 -4.62
C LYS A 245 -10.23 1.27 -3.11
N LYS A 246 -9.10 1.39 -2.41
CA LYS A 246 -9.04 1.23 -0.96
C LYS A 246 -9.69 2.39 -0.22
N PHE A 247 -9.43 3.62 -0.65
CA PHE A 247 -10.12 4.81 -0.15
C PHE A 247 -11.64 4.73 -0.36
N ASP A 248 -12.11 4.33 -1.55
CA ASP A 248 -13.54 4.16 -1.83
C ASP A 248 -14.21 3.11 -0.91
N GLY A 249 -13.43 2.19 -0.33
CA GLY A 249 -13.86 1.22 0.67
C GLY A 249 -14.12 1.83 2.06
N MET A 250 -13.39 2.89 2.43
CA MET A 250 -13.45 3.53 3.76
C MET A 250 -14.86 4.01 4.12
N LYS A 251 -15.67 4.41 3.13
CA LYS A 251 -17.07 4.82 3.34
C LYS A 251 -17.94 3.74 4.00
N TYR A 252 -17.61 2.46 3.77
CA TYR A 252 -18.35 1.34 4.36
C TYR A 252 -17.97 1.14 5.83
N ASP A 253 -16.69 1.37 6.18
CA ASP A 253 -16.24 1.34 7.58
C ASP A 253 -16.86 2.50 8.36
N LEU A 254 -16.85 3.70 7.77
CA LEU A 254 -17.48 4.89 8.34
C LEU A 254 -18.96 4.66 8.63
N ARG A 255 -19.72 4.14 7.65
CA ARG A 255 -21.15 3.84 7.84
C ARG A 255 -21.39 2.86 8.98
N ARG A 256 -20.59 1.79 9.08
CA ARG A 256 -20.75 0.80 10.16
C ARG A 256 -20.49 1.40 11.54
N VAL A 257 -19.48 2.26 11.67
CA VAL A 257 -19.20 2.95 12.94
C VAL A 257 -20.32 3.95 13.26
N GLU A 258 -20.84 4.66 12.26
CA GLU A 258 -21.97 5.58 12.40
C GLU A 258 -23.24 4.87 12.88
N GLU A 259 -23.56 3.71 12.30
CA GLU A 259 -24.69 2.87 12.72
C GLU A 259 -24.56 2.46 14.21
N VAL A 260 -23.37 2.04 14.65
CA VAL A 260 -23.13 1.68 16.05
C VAL A 260 -23.26 2.90 16.97
N PHE A 261 -22.76 4.07 16.55
CA PHE A 261 -22.89 5.29 17.34
C PHE A 261 -24.33 5.79 17.44
N TYR A 262 -25.09 5.72 16.34
CA TYR A 262 -26.53 6.00 16.33
C TYR A 262 -27.26 5.14 17.35
N ASP A 263 -26.98 3.84 17.35
CA ASP A 263 -27.53 2.85 18.27
C ASP A 263 -27.23 3.14 19.75
N VAL A 264 -26.03 3.65 20.06
CA VAL A 264 -25.65 4.09 21.41
C VAL A 264 -26.41 5.36 21.81
N LYS A 265 -26.54 6.30 20.87
CA LYS A 265 -27.19 7.61 21.10
C LYS A 265 -28.70 7.48 21.35
N ILE A 266 -29.43 6.75 20.51
CA ILE A 266 -30.88 6.57 20.68
C ILE A 266 -31.26 5.86 21.97
N ARG A 267 -30.35 5.06 22.54
CA ARG A 267 -30.54 4.35 23.80
C ARG A 267 -30.12 5.19 25.02
N GLY A 268 -29.64 6.42 24.82
CA GLY A 268 -29.22 7.32 25.90
C GLY A 268 -27.99 6.81 26.68
N LEU A 269 -27.14 6.01 26.03
CA LEU A 269 -25.97 5.37 26.67
C LEU A 269 -24.73 6.28 26.67
N VAL A 270 -24.79 7.43 26.00
CA VAL A 270 -23.68 8.40 25.94
C VAL A 270 -23.50 9.06 27.31
N PRO A 271 -22.32 8.96 27.93
CA PRO A 271 -22.05 9.60 29.21
C PRO A 271 -22.22 11.13 29.10
N GLY A 272 -23.22 11.70 29.79
CA GLY A 272 -23.39 13.15 29.94
C GLY A 272 -24.58 13.78 29.20
N GLU A 273 -25.22 13.09 28.24
CA GLU A 273 -26.44 13.63 27.57
C GLU A 273 -27.71 13.44 28.45
N SER A 274 -27.74 12.43 29.31
CA SER A 274 -28.90 12.08 30.17
C SER A 274 -29.23 13.09 31.29
N LYS A 275 -28.44 14.16 31.46
CA LYS A 275 -28.70 15.22 32.46
C LYS A 275 -29.28 16.53 31.90
N GLN A 276 -29.32 16.72 30.58
CA GLN A 276 -29.77 18.00 30.00
C GLN A 276 -31.25 18.04 29.61
N GLU A 277 -31.90 16.90 29.31
CA GLU A 277 -33.32 16.90 28.93
C GLU A 277 -34.29 17.00 30.12
N VAL A 278 -33.90 16.60 31.33
CA VAL A 278 -34.79 16.63 32.51
C VAL A 278 -34.83 18.01 33.20
N ALA A 279 -33.97 18.95 32.81
CA ALA A 279 -33.90 20.29 33.42
C ALA A 279 -34.68 21.38 32.65
N GLN A 280 -35.39 21.02 31.57
CA GLN A 280 -36.18 21.95 30.75
C GLN A 280 -37.65 21.52 30.58
N SER A 281 -38.16 20.59 31.42
CA SER A 281 -39.58 20.24 31.49
C SER A 281 -40.18 20.60 32.84
#